data_AF-A0A8S1YLJ4-F1
#
_entry.id   AF-A0A8S1YLJ4-F1
#
_cell.length_a   1.000
_cell.length_b   1.000
_cell.length_c   1.000
_cell.angle_alpha   90.00
_cell.angle_beta   90.00
_cell.angle_gamma   90.00
#
_symmetry.space_group_name_H-M   'P 1'
#
loop_
_entity.id
_entity.type
_entity.pdbx_description
1 polymer ?
#
loop_
_entity_poly.entity_id
_entity_poly.type
_entity_poly.pdbx_seq_one_letter_code
_entity_poly.pdbx_strand_id
1 'polypeptide(L)'
;MNCSYHIENQVSLICIAPHNCQFSRKLCVEWQHEQGVDMQQHTVPIRKFQQMVTNKLQESSLKQTPELTTMLNSTQKIKQFWDDLAEYIKMIQTKETSYLEIMNKNLNPTQLSNTELEQLVQISTGKTLEDWNNEKNNYLKKLETTKNQLEIETQAFL
;
A
#
# COMPACT_ATOMS: atom_id res chain seq x y z
N MET A 1 -15.00 17.65 -35.33
CA MET A 1 -13.86 16.89 -35.90
C MET A 1 -14.31 16.37 -37.25
N ASN A 2 -13.51 16.54 -38.29
CA ASN A 2 -13.91 16.16 -39.66
C ASN A 2 -13.58 14.69 -39.92
N CYS A 3 -14.33 14.06 -40.83
CA CYS A 3 -14.09 12.70 -41.27
C CYS A 3 -12.76 12.62 -42.03
N SER A 4 -12.03 11.54 -41.83
CA SER A 4 -10.75 11.30 -42.52
C SER A 4 -10.90 11.05 -44.02
N TYR A 5 -12.09 10.64 -44.46
CA TYR A 5 -12.40 10.31 -45.85
C TYR A 5 -13.24 11.36 -46.55
N HIS A 6 -14.05 12.11 -45.78
CA HIS A 6 -14.90 13.19 -46.28
C HIS A 6 -14.57 14.46 -45.51
N ILE A 7 -13.58 15.22 -45.99
CA ILE A 7 -12.96 16.35 -45.27
C ILE A 7 -13.97 17.45 -44.92
N GLU A 8 -15.02 17.60 -45.72
CA GLU A 8 -16.09 18.59 -45.51
C GLU A 8 -17.14 18.12 -44.48
N ASN A 9 -17.15 16.83 -44.15
CA ASN A 9 -18.16 16.24 -43.29
C ASN A 9 -17.67 16.07 -41.86
N GLN A 10 -18.56 16.38 -40.92
CA GLN A 10 -18.29 16.16 -39.51
C GLN A 10 -18.50 14.70 -39.13
N VAL A 11 -17.61 14.19 -38.28
CA VAL A 11 -17.79 12.90 -37.61
C VAL A 11 -18.99 13.00 -36.67
N SER A 12 -19.94 12.10 -36.85
CA SER A 12 -21.15 12.00 -36.02
C SER A 12 -21.37 10.60 -35.44
N LEU A 13 -20.64 9.59 -35.94
CA LEU A 13 -20.83 8.17 -35.63
C LEU A 13 -19.52 7.53 -35.15
N ILE A 14 -19.65 6.49 -34.34
CA ILE A 14 -18.56 5.64 -33.83
C ILE A 14 -18.88 4.18 -34.13
N CYS A 15 -17.93 3.46 -34.73
CA CYS A 15 -18.00 2.00 -34.87
C CYS A 15 -17.62 1.30 -33.54
N ILE A 16 -18.54 0.50 -33.00
CA ILE A 16 -18.41 -0.23 -31.74
C ILE A 16 -18.20 -1.74 -31.92
N ALA A 17 -18.07 -2.23 -33.16
CA ALA A 17 -17.81 -3.64 -33.37
C ALA A 17 -16.43 -4.08 -32.82
N PRO A 18 -16.30 -5.36 -32.41
CA PRO A 18 -15.09 -5.91 -31.81
C PRO A 18 -13.98 -6.25 -32.83
N HIS A 19 -14.03 -5.70 -34.04
CA HIS A 19 -12.97 -5.88 -35.04
C HIS A 19 -11.94 -4.74 -35.02
N ASN A 20 -10.80 -4.95 -35.66
CA ASN A 20 -9.87 -3.86 -35.99
C ASN A 20 -10.42 -3.09 -37.18
N CYS A 21 -10.91 -1.87 -36.95
CA CYS A 21 -11.37 -0.99 -38.03
C CYS A 21 -10.17 -0.59 -38.88
N GLN A 22 -10.09 -1.09 -40.11
CA GLN A 22 -9.04 -0.71 -41.07
C GLN A 22 -9.12 0.79 -41.44
N PHE A 23 -10.31 1.38 -41.35
CA PHE A 23 -10.61 2.72 -41.88
C PHE A 23 -11.09 3.73 -40.82
N SER A 24 -10.52 3.69 -39.61
CA SER A 24 -10.92 4.51 -38.44
C SER A 24 -12.27 4.13 -37.82
N ARG A 25 -12.38 4.25 -36.49
CA ARG A 25 -13.65 4.08 -35.76
C ARG A 25 -14.55 5.31 -35.83
N LYS A 26 -14.02 6.46 -36.26
CA LYS A 26 -14.70 7.76 -36.31
C LYS A 26 -15.26 7.98 -37.71
N LEU A 27 -16.59 7.97 -37.85
CA LEU A 27 -17.26 7.97 -39.16
C LEU A 27 -18.20 9.19 -39.31
N CYS A 28 -18.33 9.70 -40.53
CA CYS A 28 -19.46 10.55 -40.92
C CYS A 28 -20.61 9.69 -41.48
N VAL A 29 -21.76 10.33 -41.72
CA VAL A 29 -22.96 9.66 -42.25
C VAL A 29 -22.74 9.13 -43.67
N GLU A 30 -22.02 9.87 -44.51
CA GLU A 30 -21.73 9.44 -45.89
C GLU A 30 -20.89 8.16 -45.94
N TRP A 31 -19.85 8.08 -45.11
CA TRP A 31 -19.04 6.87 -45.00
C TRP A 31 -19.86 5.64 -44.55
N GLN A 32 -20.84 5.84 -43.67
CA GLN A 32 -21.75 4.77 -43.26
C GLN A 32 -22.58 4.23 -44.44
N HIS A 33 -22.95 5.09 -45.39
CA HIS A 33 -23.70 4.68 -46.58
C HIS A 33 -22.83 3.96 -47.61
N GLU A 34 -21.59 4.41 -47.80
CA GLU A 34 -20.63 3.80 -48.73
C GLU A 34 -20.21 2.39 -48.32
N GLN A 35 -20.15 2.10 -47.02
CA GLN A 35 -19.72 0.81 -46.48
C GLN A 35 -20.85 -0.24 -46.37
N GLY A 36 -22.07 0.11 -46.76
CA GLY A 36 -23.21 -0.80 -46.82
C GLY A 36 -23.93 -1.06 -45.49
N VAL A 37 -24.96 -1.93 -45.55
CA VAL A 37 -25.96 -2.14 -44.50
C VAL A 37 -25.37 -2.71 -43.20
N ASP A 38 -24.30 -3.50 -43.29
CA ASP A 38 -23.71 -4.20 -42.15
C ASP A 38 -23.07 -3.24 -41.12
N MET A 39 -22.56 -2.09 -41.56
CA MET A 39 -22.04 -1.06 -40.65
C MET A 39 -23.14 -0.38 -39.82
N GLN A 40 -24.39 -0.38 -40.26
CA GLN A 40 -25.48 0.26 -39.51
C GLN A 40 -25.73 -0.42 -38.15
N GLN A 41 -25.51 -1.74 -38.06
CA GLN A 41 -25.69 -2.50 -36.83
C GLN A 41 -24.60 -2.25 -35.79
N HIS A 42 -23.44 -1.77 -36.24
CA HIS A 42 -22.24 -1.62 -35.43
C HIS A 42 -21.82 -0.17 -35.23
N THR A 43 -22.66 0.78 -35.63
CA THR A 43 -22.39 2.21 -35.49
C THR A 43 -23.36 2.85 -34.52
N VAL A 44 -22.86 3.77 -33.70
CA VAL A 44 -23.69 4.54 -32.77
C VAL A 44 -23.34 6.02 -32.85
N PRO A 45 -24.29 6.93 -32.60
CA PRO A 45 -23.98 8.35 -32.48
C PRO A 45 -22.96 8.61 -31.37
N ILE A 46 -22.05 9.58 -31.59
CA ILE A 46 -21.00 9.94 -30.60
C ILE A 46 -21.59 10.19 -29.21
N ARG A 47 -22.72 10.91 -29.13
CA ARG A 47 -23.38 11.21 -27.85
C ARG A 47 -23.79 9.94 -27.10
N LYS A 48 -24.31 8.94 -27.83
CA LYS A 48 -24.70 7.64 -27.25
C LYS A 48 -23.47 6.83 -26.83
N PHE A 49 -22.40 6.86 -27.62
CA PHE A 49 -21.13 6.24 -27.25
C PHE A 49 -20.57 6.84 -25.96
N GLN A 50 -20.57 8.16 -25.82
CA GLN A 50 -20.13 8.84 -24.59
C GLN A 50 -20.94 8.39 -23.38
N GLN A 51 -22.27 8.31 -23.50
CA GLN A 51 -23.12 7.78 -22.42
C GLN A 51 -22.78 6.32 -22.09
N MET A 52 -22.59 5.47 -23.08
CA MET A 52 -22.22 4.06 -22.87
C MET A 52 -20.89 3.92 -22.12
N VAL A 53 -19.88 4.71 -22.50
CA VAL A 53 -18.57 4.72 -21.82
C VAL A 53 -18.71 5.22 -20.38
N THR A 54 -19.42 6.33 -20.16
CA THR A 54 -19.65 6.86 -18.81
C THR A 54 -20.37 5.83 -17.92
N ASN A 55 -21.43 5.21 -18.43
CA ASN A 55 -22.16 4.18 -17.68
C ASN A 55 -21.26 2.97 -17.39
N LYS A 56 -20.48 2.52 -18.38
CA LYS A 56 -19.52 1.43 -18.18
C LYS A 56 -18.46 1.77 -17.14
N LEU A 57 -17.95 3.01 -17.14
CA LEU A 57 -16.98 3.49 -16.16
C LEU A 57 -17.59 3.65 -14.76
N GLN A 58 -18.87 3.97 -14.66
CA GLN A 58 -19.60 4.00 -13.39
C GLN A 58 -19.88 2.59 -12.86
N GLU A 59 -20.30 1.67 -13.73
CA GLU A 59 -20.45 0.24 -13.43
C GLU A 59 -19.11 -0.39 -13.01
N SER A 60 -18.02 -0.02 -13.70
CA SER A 60 -16.68 -0.50 -13.43
C SER A 60 -15.93 0.35 -12.42
N SER A 61 -16.53 1.42 -11.89
CA SER A 61 -15.97 2.10 -10.75
C SER A 61 -16.05 1.08 -9.63
N LEU A 62 -14.93 0.36 -9.47
CA LEU A 62 -14.60 -0.40 -8.29
C LEU A 62 -14.79 0.62 -7.18
N LYS A 63 -16.00 0.65 -6.60
CA LYS A 63 -16.23 1.21 -5.28
C LYS A 63 -15.08 0.61 -4.50
N GLN A 64 -14.10 1.43 -4.13
CA GLN A 64 -12.99 0.98 -3.30
C GLN A 64 -13.67 0.26 -2.16
N THR A 65 -13.59 -1.07 -2.13
CA THR A 65 -14.33 -1.84 -1.16
C THR A 65 -13.74 -1.37 0.16
N PRO A 66 -14.53 -0.81 1.09
CA PRO A 66 -14.02 -0.32 2.36
C PRO A 66 -13.17 -1.39 3.06
N GLU A 67 -13.48 -2.66 2.81
CA GLU A 67 -12.72 -3.85 3.17
C GLU A 67 -11.26 -3.81 2.70
N LEU A 68 -10.96 -3.51 1.42
CA LEU A 68 -9.58 -3.45 0.90
C LEU A 68 -8.78 -2.33 1.57
N THR A 69 -9.39 -1.16 1.77
CA THR A 69 -8.75 -0.04 2.46
C THR A 69 -8.48 -0.36 3.93
N THR A 70 -9.42 -1.06 4.59
CA THR A 70 -9.28 -1.48 5.98
C THR A 70 -8.17 -2.51 6.13
N MET A 71 -8.09 -3.52 5.25
CA MET A 71 -7.00 -4.48 5.22
C MET A 71 -5.64 -3.80 5.02
N LEU A 72 -5.55 -2.84 4.08
CA LEU A 72 -4.28 -2.14 3.81
C LEU A 72 -3.79 -1.38 5.06
N ASN A 73 -4.70 -0.71 5.76
CA ASN A 73 -4.41 0.03 6.98
C ASN A 73 -3.98 -0.89 8.13
N SER A 74 -4.67 -2.03 8.32
CA SER A 74 -4.29 -3.04 9.32
C SER A 74 -2.91 -3.61 9.03
N THR A 75 -2.62 -3.90 7.76
CA THR A 75 -1.30 -4.42 7.34
C THR A 75 -0.18 -3.41 7.60
N GLN A 76 -0.44 -2.12 7.39
CA GLN A 76 0.51 -1.04 7.71
C GLN A 76 0.81 -0.95 9.21
N LYS A 77 -0.22 -1.06 10.08
CA LYS A 77 -0.02 -1.04 11.53
C LYS A 77 0.83 -2.22 12.01
N ILE A 78 0.60 -3.41 11.47
CA ILE A 78 1.40 -4.61 11.78
C ILE A 78 2.86 -4.39 11.37
N LYS A 79 3.08 -3.87 10.16
CA LYS A 79 4.44 -3.57 9.68
C LYS A 79 5.15 -2.61 10.62
N GLN A 80 4.49 -1.51 10.99
CA GLN A 80 5.07 -0.52 11.89
C GLN A 80 5.41 -1.13 13.26
N PHE A 81 4.54 -1.98 13.81
CA PHE A 81 4.83 -2.69 15.05
C PHE A 81 6.07 -3.60 14.94
N TRP A 82 6.24 -4.31 13.82
CA TRP A 82 7.44 -5.13 13.58
C TRP A 82 8.71 -4.27 13.44
N ASP A 83 8.61 -3.13 12.76
CA ASP A 83 9.72 -2.19 12.62
C ASP A 83 10.15 -1.64 13.99
N ASP A 84 9.20 -1.21 14.83
CA ASP A 84 9.44 -0.73 16.20
C ASP A 84 10.09 -1.83 17.07
N LEU A 85 9.63 -3.07 16.97
CA LEU A 85 10.17 -4.20 17.70
C LEU A 85 11.61 -4.52 17.27
N ALA A 86 11.88 -4.48 15.96
CA ALA A 86 13.22 -4.73 15.43
C ALA A 86 14.22 -3.67 15.91
N GLU A 87 13.82 -2.39 15.93
CA GLU A 87 14.65 -1.30 16.47
C GLU A 87 14.93 -1.50 17.96
N TYR A 88 13.91 -1.87 18.75
CA TYR A 88 14.07 -2.14 20.17
C TYR A 88 15.03 -3.31 20.45
N ILE A 89 14.92 -4.42 19.71
CA ILE A 89 15.85 -5.56 19.83
C ILE A 89 17.29 -5.11 19.53
N LYS A 90 17.48 -4.31 18.47
CA LYS A 90 18.79 -3.78 18.10
C LYS A 90 19.38 -2.88 19.20
N MET A 91 18.55 -2.06 19.85
CA MET A 91 18.97 -1.24 20.98
C MET A 91 19.47 -2.12 22.15
N ILE A 92 18.75 -3.19 22.50
CA ILE A 92 19.17 -4.13 23.55
C ILE A 92 20.51 -4.76 23.19
N GLN A 93 20.65 -5.31 21.98
CA GLN A 93 21.88 -5.95 21.52
C GLN A 93 23.09 -5.00 21.56
N THR A 94 22.89 -3.73 21.19
CA THR A 94 23.93 -2.71 21.24
C THR A 94 24.37 -2.44 22.68
N LYS A 95 23.41 -2.31 23.62
CA LYS A 95 23.73 -2.10 25.04
C LYS A 95 24.42 -3.33 25.64
N GLU A 96 23.94 -4.53 25.36
CA GLU A 96 24.56 -5.79 25.81
C GLU A 96 26.01 -5.91 25.32
N THR A 97 26.26 -5.61 24.04
CA THR A 97 27.61 -5.59 23.48
C THR A 97 28.50 -4.59 24.19
N SER A 98 28.01 -3.37 24.43
CA SER A 98 28.75 -2.34 25.17
C SER A 98 29.13 -2.80 26.59
N TYR A 99 28.25 -3.51 27.28
CA TYR A 99 28.55 -4.02 28.63
C TYR A 99 29.55 -5.18 28.60
N LEU A 100 29.42 -6.09 27.65
CA LEU A 100 30.38 -7.17 27.44
C LEU A 100 31.77 -6.63 27.10
N GLU A 101 31.86 -5.59 26.28
CA GLU A 101 33.12 -4.91 25.98
C GLU A 101 33.78 -4.33 27.24
N ILE A 102 33.01 -3.66 28.11
CA ILE A 102 33.54 -3.11 29.37
C ILE A 102 34.04 -4.23 30.28
N MET A 103 33.28 -5.32 30.42
CA MET A 103 33.65 -6.47 31.25
C MET A 103 34.90 -7.18 30.70
N ASN A 104 35.01 -7.33 29.38
CA ASN A 104 36.11 -8.03 28.73
C ASN A 104 37.41 -7.23 28.68
N LYS A 105 37.35 -5.89 28.86
CA LYS A 105 38.56 -5.04 28.92
C LYS A 105 39.48 -5.41 30.09
N ASN A 106 39.01 -6.09 31.13
CA ASN A 106 39.81 -6.54 32.28
C ASN A 106 40.66 -5.42 32.92
N LEU A 107 40.21 -4.17 32.77
CA LEU A 107 40.89 -2.98 33.26
C LEU A 107 40.59 -2.81 34.74
N ASN A 108 41.54 -2.22 35.46
CA ASN A 108 41.27 -1.76 36.81
C ASN A 108 40.13 -0.71 36.73
N PRO A 109 39.08 -0.77 37.58
CA PRO A 109 37.97 0.19 37.53
C PRO A 109 38.40 1.66 37.56
N THR A 110 39.55 1.98 38.17
CA THR A 110 40.14 3.33 38.18
C THR A 110 40.61 3.85 36.82
N GLN A 111 40.72 2.97 35.82
CA GLN A 111 41.14 3.27 34.44
C GLN A 111 39.94 3.40 33.49
N LEU A 112 38.73 3.10 33.96
CA LEU A 112 37.50 3.25 33.18
C LEU A 112 37.13 4.74 33.08
N SER A 113 36.51 5.11 31.97
CA SER A 113 35.88 6.42 31.88
C SER A 113 34.71 6.54 32.86
N ASN A 114 34.36 7.77 33.25
CA ASN A 114 33.21 8.02 34.12
C ASN A 114 31.90 7.44 33.55
N THR A 115 31.75 7.41 32.21
CA THR A 115 30.59 6.82 31.54
C THR A 115 30.55 5.30 31.68
N GLU A 116 31.67 4.62 31.52
CA GLU A 116 31.77 3.15 31.72
C GLU A 116 31.55 2.79 33.20
N LEU A 117 32.05 3.60 34.13
CA LEU A 117 31.82 3.43 35.57
C LEU A 117 30.34 3.59 35.93
N GLU A 118 29.68 4.64 35.44
CA GLU A 118 28.24 4.85 35.66
C GLU A 118 27.42 3.69 35.11
N GLN A 119 27.77 3.18 33.93
CA GLN A 119 27.14 2.01 33.33
C GLN A 119 27.28 0.74 34.20
N LEU A 120 28.48 0.48 34.73
CA LEU A 120 28.71 -0.62 35.67
C LEU A 120 27.96 -0.45 36.99
N VAL A 121 27.85 0.78 37.50
CA VAL A 121 27.06 1.09 38.70
C VAL A 121 25.59 0.81 38.45
N GLN A 122 25.03 1.23 37.31
CA GLN A 122 23.64 1.00 36.95
C GLN A 122 23.30 -0.50 36.81
N ILE A 123 24.23 -1.31 36.28
CA ILE A 123 24.11 -2.77 36.26
C ILE A 123 24.18 -3.35 37.68
N SER A 124 25.18 -2.95 38.47
CA SER A 124 25.40 -3.50 39.83
C SER A 124 24.24 -3.20 40.79
N THR A 125 23.55 -2.07 40.57
CA THR A 125 22.39 -1.65 41.34
C THR A 125 21.08 -2.26 40.84
N GLY A 126 21.12 -3.06 39.77
CA GLY A 126 19.95 -3.76 39.22
C GLY A 126 18.97 -2.88 38.44
N LYS A 127 19.11 -1.55 38.50
CA LYS A 127 18.20 -0.60 37.82
C LYS A 127 18.10 -0.87 36.32
N THR A 128 19.22 -1.11 35.65
CA THR A 128 19.22 -1.41 34.21
C THR A 128 18.45 -2.68 33.88
N LEU A 129 18.56 -3.72 34.71
CA LEU A 129 17.89 -5.00 34.49
C LEU A 129 16.39 -4.90 34.76
N GLU A 130 15.99 -4.14 35.78
CA GLU A 130 14.59 -3.84 36.06
C GLU A 130 13.96 -3.02 34.94
N ASP A 131 14.62 -1.96 34.48
CA ASP A 131 14.16 -1.12 33.38
C ASP A 131 13.98 -1.94 32.09
N TRP A 132 14.91 -2.83 31.76
CA TRP A 132 14.80 -3.71 30.60
C TRP A 132 13.67 -4.72 30.71
N ASN A 133 13.48 -5.31 31.90
CA ASN A 133 12.36 -6.20 32.14
C ASN A 133 11.02 -5.46 32.01
N ASN A 134 10.95 -4.23 32.49
CA ASN A 134 9.76 -3.38 32.34
C ASN A 134 9.48 -3.03 30.88
N GLU A 135 10.49 -2.60 30.12
CA GLU A 135 10.35 -2.33 28.69
C GLU A 135 9.97 -3.59 27.90
N LYS A 136 10.62 -4.73 28.16
CA LYS A 136 10.26 -6.04 27.57
C LYS A 136 8.80 -6.39 27.85
N ASN A 137 8.35 -6.27 29.10
CA ASN A 137 6.97 -6.56 29.48
C ASN A 137 5.99 -5.60 28.79
N ASN A 138 6.36 -4.34 28.59
CA ASN A 138 5.55 -3.40 27.82
C ASN A 138 5.44 -3.80 26.34
N TYR A 139 6.53 -4.23 25.70
CA TYR A 139 6.48 -4.73 24.32
C TYR A 139 5.67 -6.03 24.19
N LEU A 140 5.78 -6.95 25.15
CA LEU A 140 4.94 -8.16 25.19
C LEU A 140 3.45 -7.82 25.32
N LYS A 141 3.09 -6.85 26.17
CA LYS A 141 1.70 -6.36 26.27
C LYS A 141 1.20 -5.72 24.97
N LYS A 142 2.04 -4.91 24.31
CA LYS A 142 1.72 -4.34 22.99
C LYS A 142 1.53 -5.43 21.92
N LEU A 143 2.38 -6.47 21.94
CA LEU A 143 2.27 -7.62 21.05
C LEU A 143 0.94 -8.34 21.24
N GLU A 144 0.60 -8.68 22.49
CA GLU A 144 -0.65 -9.36 22.82
C GLU A 144 -1.87 -8.52 22.40
N THR A 145 -1.82 -7.21 22.64
CA THR A 145 -2.89 -6.28 22.23
C THR A 145 -3.03 -6.25 20.71
N THR A 146 -1.91 -6.18 19.98
CA THR A 146 -1.90 -6.14 18.51
C THR A 146 -2.40 -7.47 17.92
N LYS A 147 -2.00 -8.60 18.51
CA LYS A 147 -2.49 -9.92 18.14
C LYS A 147 -4.01 -10.03 18.33
N ASN A 148 -4.51 -9.64 19.50
CA ASN A 148 -5.95 -9.67 19.79
C ASN A 148 -6.74 -8.77 18.83
N GLN A 149 -6.22 -7.58 18.52
CA GLN A 149 -6.80 -6.68 17.53
C GLN A 149 -6.87 -7.34 16.16
N LEU A 150 -5.80 -8.01 15.74
CA LEU A 150 -5.74 -8.72 14.45
C LEU A 150 -6.74 -9.88 14.38
N GLU A 151 -6.87 -10.66 15.46
CA GLU A 151 -7.84 -11.76 15.54
C GLU A 151 -9.28 -11.24 15.41
N ILE A 152 -9.62 -10.13 16.10
CA ILE A 152 -10.92 -9.47 15.99
C ILE A 152 -11.16 -8.98 14.56
N GLU A 153 -10.18 -8.28 13.97
CA GLU A 153 -10.29 -7.79 12.60
C GLU A 153 -10.48 -8.95 11.63
N THR A 154 -9.69 -10.03 11.74
CA THR A 154 -9.78 -11.22 10.88
C THR A 154 -11.14 -11.92 10.99
N GLN A 155 -11.69 -12.05 12.21
CA GLN A 155 -13.01 -12.62 12.43
C GLN A 155 -14.14 -11.75 11.86
N ALA A 156 -13.98 -10.42 11.87
CA ALA A 156 -14.98 -9.51 11.30
C ALA A 156 -15.06 -9.58 9.76
N PHE A 157 -14.05 -10.19 9.11
CA PHE A 157 -13.98 -10.34 7.65
C PHE A 157 -14.38 -11.74 7.13
N LEU A 158 -14.48 -12.75 8.00
CA LEU A 158 -14.90 -14.12 7.65
C LEU A 158 -16.41 -14.30 7.87
#